data_AF-A0A3N8AL44-F1
#
_entry.id   AF-A0A3N8AL44-F1
#
_cell.length_a   1.000
_cell.length_b   1.000
_cell.length_c   1.000
_cell.angle_alpha   90.00
_cell.angle_beta   90.00
_cell.angle_gamma   90.00
#
_symmetry.space_group_name_H-M   'P 1'
#
loop_
_entity.id
_entity.type
_entity.pdbx_description
1 polymer ?
#
loop_
_entity_poly.entity_id
_entity_poly.type
_entity_poly.pdbx_seq_one_letter_code
_entity_poly.pdbx_strand_id
1 'polypeptide(L)'
;MTTTTGRCSPGWIRALLSQAWVGSLVRLALVSAFLIGGVNKAMHFGDAVAEQAHFGLHPPALWAALAVVVEIGGSLCVVFRRFT
;
A
#
# COMPACT_ATOMS: atom_id res chain seq x y z
N MET A 1 14.31 -26.37 35.59
CA MET A 1 13.75 -25.06 35.18
C MET A 1 13.23 -25.20 33.75
N THR A 2 11.92 -25.34 33.60
CA THR A 2 11.24 -25.50 32.30
C THR A 2 10.49 -24.21 31.99
N THR A 3 11.06 -23.36 31.14
CA THR A 3 10.41 -22.17 30.61
C THR A 3 9.63 -22.52 29.35
N THR A 4 8.38 -22.96 29.53
CA THR A 4 7.44 -23.14 28.41
C THR A 4 6.77 -21.79 28.11
N THR A 5 7.42 -20.92 27.33
CA THR A 5 6.77 -19.72 26.78
C THR A 5 5.93 -20.09 25.54
N GLY A 6 4.92 -20.95 25.76
CA GLY A 6 3.91 -21.25 24.76
C GLY A 6 2.90 -20.12 24.68
N ARG A 7 3.15 -19.10 23.84
CA ARG A 7 2.08 -18.18 23.40
C ARG A 7 1.14 -18.97 22.49
N CYS A 8 0.22 -19.74 23.08
CA CYS A 8 -0.90 -20.30 22.36
C CYS A 8 -1.76 -19.14 21.85
N SER A 9 -1.63 -18.80 20.57
CA SER A 9 -2.54 -17.88 19.90
C SER A 9 -3.97 -18.36 20.15
N PRO A 10 -4.88 -17.52 20.66
CA PRO A 10 -6.30 -17.84 20.79
C PRO A 10 -6.86 -18.52 19.55
N GLY A 11 -7.73 -19.53 19.73
CA GLY A 11 -8.23 -20.35 18.62
C GLY A 11 -8.89 -19.56 17.48
N TRP A 12 -9.54 -18.44 17.82
CA TRP A 12 -10.16 -17.53 16.85
C TRP A 12 -9.13 -16.82 15.96
N ILE A 13 -7.95 -16.46 16.49
CA ILE A 13 -6.86 -15.86 15.71
C ILE A 13 -6.31 -16.87 14.71
N ARG A 14 -6.17 -18.14 15.10
CA ARG A 14 -5.76 -19.20 14.18
C ARG A 14 -6.79 -19.45 13.08
N ALA A 15 -8.07 -19.44 13.42
CA ALA A 15 -9.16 -19.58 12.44
C ALA A 15 -9.19 -18.42 11.45
N LEU A 16 -8.92 -17.19 11.90
CA LEU A 16 -8.82 -16.03 11.02
C LEU A 16 -7.57 -16.12 10.13
N LEU A 17 -6.39 -16.37 10.71
CA LEU A 17 -5.13 -16.42 9.96
C LEU A 17 -5.00 -17.65 9.03
N SER A 18 -5.83 -18.69 9.19
CA SER A 18 -5.86 -19.84 8.27
C SER A 18 -6.50 -19.53 6.92
N GLN A 19 -7.21 -18.40 6.81
CA GLN A 19 -7.89 -18.00 5.58
C GLN A 19 -6.92 -17.37 4.57
N ALA A 20 -6.84 -17.95 3.37
CA ALA A 20 -5.94 -17.45 2.32
C ALA A 20 -6.19 -15.98 1.92
N TRP A 21 -7.44 -15.49 2.05
CA TRP A 21 -7.81 -14.11 1.71
C TRP A 21 -7.34 -13.07 2.75
N VAL A 22 -7.14 -13.46 4.01
CA VAL A 22 -6.74 -12.54 5.08
C VAL A 22 -5.38 -11.93 4.78
N GLY A 23 -4.44 -12.71 4.24
CA GLY A 23 -3.14 -12.20 3.81
C GLY A 23 -3.24 -11.11 2.74
N SER A 24 -4.12 -11.30 1.74
CA SER A 24 -4.34 -10.31 0.69
C SER A 24 -5.02 -9.05 1.21
N LEU A 25 -6.02 -9.18 2.08
CA LEU A 25 -6.69 -8.02 2.68
C LEU A 25 -5.79 -7.22 3.59
N VAL A 26 -4.94 -7.85 4.39
CA VAL A 26 -3.97 -7.12 5.24
C VAL A 26 -3.00 -6.31 4.39
N ARG A 27 -2.52 -6.88 3.26
CA ARG A 27 -1.68 -6.15 2.31
C ARG A 27 -2.41 -5.00 1.66
N LEU A 28 -3.66 -5.20 1.25
CA LEU A 28 -4.49 -4.15 0.69
C LEU A 28 -4.73 -3.02 1.71
N ALA A 29 -5.05 -3.37 2.96
CA ALA A 29 -5.23 -2.42 4.04
C ALA A 29 -3.94 -1.61 4.29
N LEU A 30 -2.79 -2.28 4.29
CA LEU A 30 -1.48 -1.66 4.47
C LEU A 30 -1.17 -0.62 3.38
N VAL A 31 -1.52 -0.90 2.11
CA VAL A 31 -1.24 0.01 0.99
C VAL A 31 -2.39 0.94 0.62
N SER A 32 -3.53 0.84 1.32
CA SER A 32 -4.76 1.55 0.97
C SER A 32 -4.57 3.06 0.84
N ALA A 33 -3.81 3.69 1.74
CA ALA A 33 -3.53 5.13 1.69
C ALA A 33 -2.81 5.55 0.40
N PHE A 34 -1.82 4.77 -0.04
CA PHE A 34 -1.09 5.01 -1.28
C PHE A 34 -1.95 4.75 -2.51
N LEU A 35 -2.74 3.67 -2.50
CA LEU A 35 -3.61 3.33 -3.61
C LEU A 35 -4.70 4.40 -3.81
N ILE A 36 -5.34 4.83 -2.73
CA ILE A 36 -6.37 5.89 -2.78
C ILE A 36 -5.73 7.22 -3.21
N GLY A 37 -4.57 7.58 -2.64
CA GLY A 37 -3.83 8.78 -3.02
C GLY A 37 -3.42 8.80 -4.48
N GLY A 38 -2.89 7.68 -4.99
CA GLY A 38 -2.45 7.54 -6.37
C GLY A 38 -3.61 7.59 -7.36
N VAL A 39 -4.73 6.93 -7.05
CA VAL A 39 -5.95 7.00 -7.86
C VAL A 39 -6.51 8.43 -7.88
N ASN A 40 -6.56 9.11 -6.73
CA ASN A 40 -7.00 10.50 -6.66
C ASN A 40 -6.11 11.42 -7.51
N LYS A 41 -4.78 11.29 -7.42
CA LYS A 41 -3.83 12.03 -8.26
C LYS A 41 -3.97 11.70 -9.75
N ALA A 42 -4.30 10.46 -10.10
CA ALA A 42 -4.52 10.07 -11.48
C ALA A 42 -5.81 10.69 -12.07
N MET A 43 -6.89 10.74 -11.30
CA MET A 43 -8.15 11.36 -11.71
C MET A 43 -8.07 12.89 -11.73
N HIS A 44 -7.30 13.48 -10.80
CA HIS A 44 -7.11 14.92 -10.63
C HIS A 44 -5.67 15.33 -10.96
N PHE A 45 -5.18 14.90 -12.12
CA PHE A 45 -3.77 15.08 -12.47
C PHE A 45 -3.32 16.55 -12.56
N GLY A 46 -4.22 17.46 -12.97
CA GLY A 46 -3.94 18.89 -12.98
C GLY A 46 -3.62 19.45 -11.59
N ASP A 47 -4.37 19.03 -10.57
CA ASP A 47 -4.16 19.44 -9.18
C ASP A 47 -2.84 18.85 -8.64
N ALA A 48 -2.54 17.59 -9.00
CA ALA A 48 -1.26 16.96 -8.66
C ALA A 48 -0.07 17.71 -9.28
N VAL A 49 -0.17 18.15 -10.54
CA VAL A 49 0.86 18.96 -11.21
C VAL A 49 1.02 20.31 -10.51
N ALA A 50 -0.08 20.96 -10.14
CA ALA A 50 -0.05 22.24 -9.42
C ALA A 50 0.61 22.11 -8.03
N GLU A 51 0.35 21.00 -7.33
CA GLU A 51 1.01 20.67 -6.07
C GLU A 51 2.53 20.49 -6.25
N GLN A 52 2.96 19.75 -7.27
CA GLN A 52 4.40 19.60 -7.57
C GLN A 52 5.06 20.93 -7.94
N ALA A 53 4.36 21.78 -8.69
CA ALA A 53 4.83 23.13 -9.03
C ALA A 53 4.95 24.02 -7.78
N HIS A 54 4.02 23.90 -6.84
CA HIS A 54 4.06 24.62 -5.56
C HIS A 54 5.28 24.19 -4.71
N PHE A 55 5.69 22.93 -4.79
CA PHE A 55 6.92 22.43 -4.17
C PHE A 55 8.21 22.78 -4.95
N GLY A 56 8.11 23.50 -6.07
CA GLY A 56 9.26 23.92 -6.88
C GLY A 56 9.87 22.78 -7.70
N LEU A 57 9.15 21.67 -7.89
CA LEU A 57 9.62 20.53 -8.68
C LEU A 57 9.41 20.81 -10.17
N HIS A 58 10.51 20.87 -10.92
CA HIS A 58 10.49 21.05 -12.38
C HIS A 58 11.07 19.81 -13.09
N PRO A 59 10.43 19.30 -14.17
CA PRO A 59 9.10 19.64 -14.66
C PRO A 59 7.99 19.06 -13.76
N PRO A 60 6.98 19.83 -13.33
CA PRO A 60 6.03 19.39 -12.31
C PRO A 60 5.17 18.19 -12.75
N ALA A 61 4.83 18.11 -14.04
CA ALA A 61 4.08 16.99 -14.59
C ALA A 61 4.85 15.68 -14.57
N LEU A 62 6.18 15.71 -14.72
CA LEU A 62 7.00 14.51 -14.63
C LEU A 62 6.96 13.95 -13.20
N TRP A 63 7.14 14.82 -12.21
CA TRP A 63 7.10 14.41 -10.80
C TRP A 63 5.73 13.92 -10.36
N ALA A 64 4.66 14.57 -10.83
CA ALA A 64 3.29 14.12 -10.56
C ALA A 64 3.03 12.74 -11.18
N ALA A 65 3.48 12.51 -12.41
CA ALA A 65 3.35 11.21 -13.08
C ALA A 65 4.14 10.12 -12.35
N LEU A 66 5.37 10.40 -11.93
CA LEU A 66 6.20 9.47 -11.16
C LEU A 66 5.54 9.13 -9.82
N ALA A 67 4.98 10.11 -9.11
CA ALA A 67 4.25 9.89 -7.87
C ALA A 67 3.07 8.93 -8.06
N VAL A 68 2.23 9.17 -9.07
CA VAL A 68 1.10 8.28 -9.42
C VAL A 68 1.58 6.86 -9.74
N VAL A 69 2.62 6.73 -10.56
CA VAL A 69 3.18 5.43 -10.96
C VAL A 69 3.71 4.66 -9.74
N VAL A 70 4.42 5.34 -8.84
CA VAL A 70 4.97 4.71 -7.62
C VAL A 70 3.87 4.35 -6.63
N GLU A 71 2.91 5.23 -6.39
CA GLU A 71 1.80 5.00 -5.47
C GLU A 71 0.92 3.83 -5.92
N ILE A 72 0.53 3.80 -7.19
CA ILE A 72 -0.30 2.72 -7.74
C ILE A 72 0.55 1.46 -7.97
N GLY A 73 1.65 1.57 -8.69
CA GLY A 73 2.51 0.44 -9.04
C GLY A 73 3.09 -0.26 -7.82
N GLY A 74 3.57 0.49 -6.83
CA GLY A 74 4.06 -0.05 -5.56
C GLY A 74 2.95 -0.76 -4.78
N SER A 75 1.75 -0.18 -4.72
CA SER A 75 0.60 -0.81 -4.06
C SER A 75 0.21 -2.13 -4.73
N LEU A 76 0.18 -2.17 -6.07
CA LEU A 76 -0.11 -3.40 -6.82
C LEU A 76 0.97 -4.47 -6.60
N CYS A 77 2.26 -4.10 -6.59
CA CYS A 77 3.36 -5.02 -6.30
C CYS A 77 3.21 -5.70 -4.92
N VAL A 78 2.84 -4.94 -3.89
CA VAL A 78 2.61 -5.45 -2.54
C VAL A 78 1.39 -6.38 -2.51
N VAL A 79 0.27 -5.96 -3.09
CA VAL A 79 -0.97 -6.75 -3.11
C VAL A 79 -0.77 -8.08 -3.84
N PHE A 80 -0.17 -8.04 -5.03
CA PHE A 80 0.06 -9.23 -5.86
C PHE A 80 1.28 -10.06 -5.45
N ARG A 81 2.05 -9.63 -4.45
CA ARG A 81 3.24 -10.35 -3.98
C ARG A 81 4.21 -10.67 -5.13
N ARG A 82 4.37 -9.73 -6.07
CA ARG A 82 5.24 -9.91 -7.24
C ARG A 82 6.69 -9.74 -6.82
N PHE A 83 7.25 -10.73 -6.11
CA PHE A 83 8.67 -11.14 -5.91
C PHE A 83 8.72 -12.34 -4.93
N THR A 84 8.04 -13.45 -5.23
CA THR A 84 8.27 -14.76 -4.61
C THR A 84 8.71 -15.73 -5.69
#